data_AF-A0A433CZF6-F1
#
_entry.id   AF-A0A433CZF6-F1
#
_cell.length_a   1.000
_cell.length_b   1.000
_cell.length_c   1.000
_cell.angle_alpha   90.00
_cell.angle_beta   90.00
_cell.angle_gamma   90.00
#
_symmetry.space_group_name_H-M   'P 1'
#
loop_
_entity.id
_entity.type
_entity.pdbx_description
1 polymer ?
#
loop_
_entity_poly.entity_id
_entity_poly.type
_entity_poly.pdbx_seq_one_letter_code
_entity_poly.pdbx_strand_id
1 'polypeptide(L)'
;MQICLCGSRIYVQRSIYDRFLEAFVPKARALVVGDPSHPETHLGPLISEDHMHKVLGYIKMAEEEGGKVHCGGGRMTKGDFIDDEHAETRERGYFVAPTVITDLSASSRVMQEEIFGPVVTVYPFDTEDEAVVLANNSPYGLACCVWTENGRRARRCAERIKAGYVWVNCWMVRDLTMPFGGMKQSGLGREGGEFSREFFTEAKTICLAD
;
A
#
# COMPACT_ATOMS: atom_id res chain seq x y z
N MET A 1 -8.04 -3.79 -1.81
CA MET A 1 -6.77 -3.03 -1.76
C MET A 1 -6.67 -2.13 -2.99
N GLN A 2 -7.46 -1.05 -3.01
CA GLN A 2 -7.48 -0.03 -4.06
C GLN A 2 -7.54 1.34 -3.36
N ILE A 3 -6.49 1.63 -2.58
CA ILE A 3 -6.40 2.80 -1.71
C ILE A 3 -5.00 3.38 -1.88
N CYS A 4 -4.88 4.68 -2.09
CA CYS A 4 -3.59 5.37 -2.24
C CYS A 4 -2.67 5.24 -1.00
N LEU A 5 -3.25 4.88 0.16
CA LEU A 5 -2.58 4.72 1.45
C LEU A 5 -2.17 3.27 1.77
N CYS A 6 -2.36 2.34 0.83
CA CYS A 6 -1.95 0.96 1.01
C CYS A 6 -0.43 0.86 1.23
N GLY A 7 -0.02 0.11 2.26
CA GLY A 7 1.37 -0.24 2.50
C GLY A 7 1.85 -1.34 1.54
N SER A 8 1.95 -1.03 0.25
CA SER A 8 2.35 -2.00 -0.79
C SER A 8 3.80 -2.48 -0.68
N ARG A 9 4.66 -1.73 0.02
CA ARG A 9 6.06 -2.07 0.30
C ARG A 9 6.27 -2.21 1.80
N ILE A 10 6.59 -3.41 2.26
CA ILE A 10 6.83 -3.73 3.66
C ILE A 10 8.32 -3.95 3.86
N TYR A 11 8.94 -3.16 4.72
CA TYR A 11 10.34 -3.31 5.12
C TYR A 11 10.41 -3.92 6.52
N VAL A 12 11.12 -5.03 6.68
CA VAL A 12 11.19 -5.78 7.93
C VAL A 12 12.63 -5.95 8.38
N GLN A 13 12.92 -5.73 9.66
CA GLN A 13 14.28 -5.88 10.16
C GLN A 13 14.73 -7.35 10.05
N ARG A 14 15.94 -7.59 9.54
CA ARG A 14 16.45 -8.93 9.17
C ARG A 14 16.29 -9.95 10.30
N SER A 15 16.52 -9.54 11.54
CA SER A 15 16.39 -10.41 12.73
C SER A 15 15.01 -11.00 12.97
N ILE A 16 13.96 -10.46 12.34
CA ILE A 16 12.58 -10.98 12.44
C ILE A 16 11.96 -11.27 11.06
N TYR A 17 12.73 -11.17 9.98
CA TYR A 17 12.21 -11.28 8.60
C TYR A 17 11.51 -12.62 8.34
N ASP A 18 12.18 -13.72 8.65
CA ASP A 18 11.62 -15.07 8.44
C ASP A 18 10.38 -15.30 9.30
N ARG A 19 10.47 -14.97 10.61
CA ARG A 19 9.34 -15.04 11.53
C ARG A 19 8.14 -14.19 11.08
N PHE A 20 8.40 -13.02 10.49
CA PHE A 20 7.35 -12.17 9.93
C PHE A 20 6.68 -12.85 8.75
N LEU A 21 7.44 -13.40 7.80
CA LEU A 21 6.88 -14.10 6.64
C LEU A 21 6.07 -15.34 7.06
N GLU A 22 6.60 -16.13 7.98
CA GLU A 22 5.90 -17.30 8.56
C GLU A 22 4.55 -16.94 9.18
N ALA A 23 4.43 -15.75 9.79
CA ALA A 23 3.19 -15.29 10.39
C ALA A 23 2.27 -14.54 9.39
N PHE A 24 2.85 -13.84 8.41
CA PHE A 24 2.15 -12.93 7.52
C PHE A 24 1.54 -13.64 6.31
N VAL A 25 2.31 -14.52 5.66
CA VAL A 25 1.88 -15.22 4.44
C VAL A 25 0.61 -16.06 4.67
N PRO A 26 0.49 -16.86 5.76
CA PRO A 26 -0.74 -17.61 6.02
C PRO A 26 -1.96 -16.72 6.21
N LYS A 27 -1.79 -15.55 6.87
CA LYS A 27 -2.88 -14.59 7.06
C LYS A 27 -3.32 -13.94 5.76
N ALA A 28 -2.38 -13.58 4.89
CA ALA A 28 -2.69 -13.06 3.56
C ALA A 28 -3.43 -14.10 2.71
N ARG A 29 -2.98 -15.36 2.75
CA ARG A 29 -3.62 -16.49 2.06
C ARG A 29 -5.03 -16.79 2.57
N ALA A 30 -5.29 -16.59 3.86
CA ALA A 30 -6.58 -16.87 4.49
C ALA A 30 -7.64 -15.79 4.23
N LEU A 31 -7.29 -14.66 3.58
CA LEU A 31 -8.28 -13.64 3.23
C LEU A 31 -9.26 -14.19 2.20
N VAL A 32 -10.52 -14.29 2.59
CA VAL A 32 -11.63 -14.70 1.71
C VAL A 32 -11.90 -13.60 0.69
N VAL A 33 -11.67 -13.92 -0.58
CA VAL A 33 -12.01 -13.06 -1.72
C VAL A 33 -13.34 -13.54 -2.29
N GLY A 34 -14.30 -12.64 -2.49
CA GLY A 34 -15.64 -13.05 -2.90
C GLY A 34 -16.64 -11.91 -3.06
N ASP A 35 -17.92 -12.26 -3.05
CA ASP A 35 -19.02 -11.31 -3.16
C ASP A 35 -19.01 -10.33 -1.97
N PRO A 36 -18.99 -9.00 -2.19
CA PRO A 36 -19.02 -8.02 -1.11
C PRO A 36 -20.26 -8.10 -0.19
N SER A 37 -21.35 -8.72 -0.65
CA SER A 37 -22.56 -8.94 0.16
C SER A 37 -22.47 -10.16 1.09
N HIS A 38 -21.52 -11.07 0.86
CA HIS A 38 -21.31 -12.23 1.71
C HIS A 38 -20.55 -11.83 2.99
N PRO A 39 -21.04 -12.19 4.19
CA PRO A 39 -20.50 -11.69 5.46
C PRO A 39 -19.06 -12.12 5.75
N GLU A 40 -18.63 -13.27 5.23
CA GLU A 40 -17.25 -13.76 5.38
C GLU A 40 -16.26 -13.17 4.37
N THR A 41 -16.73 -12.35 3.42
CA THR A 41 -15.86 -11.74 2.41
C THR A 41 -14.98 -10.66 3.03
N HIS A 42 -13.67 -10.81 2.90
CA HIS A 42 -12.68 -9.81 3.30
C HIS A 42 -12.33 -8.86 2.15
N LEU A 43 -12.35 -9.36 0.91
CA LEU A 43 -11.92 -8.63 -0.28
C LEU A 43 -12.88 -8.85 -1.45
N GLY A 44 -13.40 -7.76 -2.00
CA GLY A 44 -14.17 -7.77 -3.25
C GLY A 44 -13.27 -7.77 -4.51
N PRO A 45 -13.89 -7.65 -5.71
CA PRO A 45 -13.15 -7.60 -6.96
C PRO A 45 -12.37 -6.29 -7.13
N LEU A 46 -11.48 -6.27 -8.12
CA LEU A 46 -10.93 -5.02 -8.66
C LEU A 46 -12.00 -4.26 -9.46
N ILE A 47 -11.77 -2.97 -9.69
CA ILE A 47 -12.78 -2.08 -10.27
C ILE A 47 -13.14 -2.39 -11.73
N SER A 48 -12.21 -2.95 -12.51
CA SER A 48 -12.40 -3.21 -13.94
C SER A 48 -11.49 -4.34 -14.45
N GLU A 49 -11.82 -4.86 -15.63
CA GLU A 49 -11.00 -5.84 -16.34
C GLU A 49 -9.60 -5.30 -16.66
N ASP A 50 -9.52 -4.09 -17.21
CA ASP A 50 -8.23 -3.44 -17.52
C ASP A 50 -7.35 -3.31 -16.28
N HIS A 51 -7.95 -2.94 -15.13
CA HIS A 51 -7.22 -2.83 -13.89
C HIS A 51 -6.75 -4.19 -13.37
N MET A 52 -7.58 -5.23 -13.51
CA MET A 52 -7.16 -6.60 -13.23
C MET A 52 -5.99 -7.03 -14.11
N HIS A 53 -6.04 -6.79 -15.42
CA HIS A 53 -4.94 -7.11 -16.33
C HIS A 53 -3.66 -6.33 -15.99
N LYS A 54 -3.77 -5.05 -15.60
CA LYS A 54 -2.64 -4.29 -15.07
C LYS A 54 -2.01 -4.99 -13.87
N VAL A 55 -2.82 -5.32 -12.85
CA VAL A 55 -2.34 -5.96 -11.62
C VAL A 55 -1.69 -7.32 -11.90
N LEU A 56 -2.33 -8.17 -12.70
CA LEU A 56 -1.79 -9.48 -13.11
C LEU A 56 -0.49 -9.32 -13.90
N GLY A 57 -0.38 -8.29 -14.75
CA GLY A 57 0.84 -7.95 -15.46
C GLY A 57 2.01 -7.61 -14.54
N TYR A 58 1.76 -6.87 -13.45
CA TYR A 58 2.80 -6.59 -12.44
C TYR A 58 3.21 -7.84 -11.65
N ILE A 59 2.29 -8.75 -11.36
CA ILE A 59 2.62 -10.01 -10.70
C ILE A 59 3.54 -10.84 -11.59
N LYS A 60 3.20 -10.98 -12.87
CA LYS A 60 4.06 -11.66 -13.85
C LYS A 60 5.43 -10.98 -13.97
N MET A 61 5.46 -9.65 -14.03
CA MET A 61 6.70 -8.88 -14.06
C MET A 61 7.56 -9.12 -12.82
N ALA A 62 6.95 -9.28 -11.64
CA ALA A 62 7.69 -9.59 -10.43
C ALA A 62 8.44 -10.93 -10.55
N GLU A 63 7.79 -11.96 -11.09
CA GLU A 63 8.42 -13.25 -11.34
C GLU A 63 9.57 -13.13 -12.35
N GLU A 64 9.37 -12.36 -13.43
CA GLU A 64 10.40 -12.06 -14.44
C GLU A 64 11.59 -11.28 -13.86
N GLU A 65 11.36 -10.41 -12.87
CA GLU A 65 12.38 -9.67 -12.12
C GLU A 65 13.08 -10.51 -11.03
N GLY A 66 12.74 -11.81 -10.91
CA GLY A 66 13.33 -12.74 -9.94
C GLY A 66 12.65 -12.77 -8.58
N GLY A 67 11.49 -12.12 -8.45
CA GLY A 67 10.68 -12.13 -7.25
C GLY A 67 10.04 -13.49 -6.97
N LYS A 68 9.94 -13.84 -5.69
CA LYS A 68 9.31 -15.06 -5.22
C LYS A 68 7.89 -14.78 -4.73
N VAL A 69 6.90 -15.40 -5.37
CA VAL A 69 5.50 -15.34 -4.95
C VAL A 69 5.23 -16.39 -3.86
N HIS A 70 4.85 -15.94 -2.66
CA HIS A 70 4.58 -16.83 -1.53
C HIS A 70 3.13 -17.32 -1.44
N CYS A 71 2.19 -16.54 -1.96
CA CYS A 71 0.77 -16.88 -2.06
C CYS A 71 0.09 -16.03 -3.13
N GLY A 72 -1.10 -16.45 -3.57
CA GLY A 72 -1.86 -15.76 -4.62
C GLY A 72 -1.14 -15.85 -5.95
N GLY A 73 -0.92 -14.71 -6.60
CA GLY A 73 -0.18 -14.63 -7.85
C GLY A 73 -1.03 -14.77 -9.11
N GLY A 74 -2.36 -14.80 -8.98
CA GLY A 74 -3.23 -15.05 -10.13
C GLY A 74 -4.65 -14.52 -9.96
N ARG A 75 -5.40 -14.63 -11.06
CA ARG A 75 -6.85 -14.42 -11.07
C ARG A 75 -7.51 -15.54 -10.25
N MET A 76 -8.53 -15.19 -9.47
CA MET A 76 -9.35 -16.19 -8.79
C MET A 76 -10.20 -16.96 -9.82
N THR A 77 -10.26 -18.27 -9.66
CA THR A 77 -11.08 -19.20 -10.45
C THR A 77 -12.16 -19.84 -9.57
N LYS A 78 -13.09 -20.60 -10.17
CA LYS A 78 -14.20 -21.23 -9.44
C LYS A 78 -13.76 -21.97 -8.17
N GLY A 79 -12.64 -22.70 -8.22
CA GLY A 79 -12.12 -23.49 -7.10
C GLY A 79 -11.51 -22.67 -5.96
N ASP A 80 -11.34 -21.37 -6.12
CA ASP A 80 -10.69 -20.50 -5.13
C ASP A 80 -11.71 -19.79 -4.21
N PHE A 81 -13.00 -19.80 -4.54
CA PHE A 81 -14.05 -19.14 -3.76
C PHE A 81 -14.55 -20.02 -2.60
N ILE A 82 -14.99 -19.39 -1.50
CA ILE A 82 -15.42 -20.06 -0.27
C ILE A 82 -16.67 -20.94 -0.44
N ASP A 83 -17.50 -20.60 -1.42
CA ASP A 83 -18.71 -21.32 -1.77
C ASP A 83 -18.89 -21.39 -3.30
N ASP A 84 -19.59 -22.42 -3.75
CA ASP A 84 -19.98 -22.61 -5.14
C ASP A 84 -21.18 -21.72 -5.54
N GLU A 85 -21.80 -21.03 -4.56
CA GLU A 85 -22.96 -20.19 -4.79
C GLU A 85 -22.54 -18.95 -5.60
N HIS A 86 -23.18 -18.73 -6.76
CA HIS A 86 -22.79 -17.67 -7.70
C HIS A 86 -21.34 -17.75 -8.21
N ALA A 87 -20.64 -18.88 -8.07
CA ALA A 87 -19.25 -19.01 -8.52
C ALA A 87 -19.06 -18.76 -10.03
N GLU A 88 -20.07 -19.06 -10.85
CA GLU A 88 -20.09 -18.73 -12.29
C GLU A 88 -20.20 -17.22 -12.55
N THR A 89 -20.93 -16.49 -11.71
CA THR A 89 -21.02 -15.02 -11.79
C THR A 89 -19.72 -14.38 -11.30
N ARG A 90 -19.06 -14.99 -10.31
CA ARG A 90 -17.78 -14.56 -9.75
C ARG A 90 -16.60 -14.83 -10.68
N GLU A 91 -16.60 -15.95 -11.40
CA GLU A 91 -15.59 -16.24 -12.43
C GLU A 91 -15.56 -15.15 -13.52
N ARG A 92 -16.70 -14.52 -13.82
CA ARG A 92 -16.79 -13.38 -14.74
C ARG A 92 -16.32 -12.06 -14.14
N GLY A 93 -16.13 -11.99 -12.83
CA GLY A 93 -15.65 -10.81 -12.11
C GLY A 93 -14.12 -10.64 -12.15
N TYR A 94 -13.66 -9.48 -11.66
CA TYR A 94 -12.27 -9.05 -11.77
C TYR A 94 -11.47 -9.36 -10.50
N PHE A 95 -11.52 -10.61 -10.06
CA PHE A 95 -10.94 -11.04 -8.80
C PHE A 95 -9.48 -11.47 -8.94
N VAL A 96 -8.62 -10.94 -8.07
CA VAL A 96 -7.19 -11.27 -7.98
C VAL A 96 -6.87 -11.72 -6.57
N ALA A 97 -6.13 -12.82 -6.45
CA ALA A 97 -5.74 -13.38 -5.17
C ALA A 97 -4.78 -12.44 -4.40
N PRO A 98 -4.86 -12.38 -3.05
CA PRO A 98 -3.91 -11.65 -2.23
C PRO A 98 -2.51 -12.20 -2.42
N THR A 99 -1.59 -11.33 -2.85
CA THR A 99 -0.28 -11.74 -3.33
C THR A 99 0.82 -11.14 -2.47
N VAL A 100 1.71 -12.00 -1.96
CA VAL A 100 2.88 -11.62 -1.18
C VAL A 100 4.13 -12.00 -1.97
N ILE A 101 5.00 -11.02 -2.22
CA ILE A 101 6.20 -11.18 -3.06
C ILE A 101 7.46 -10.82 -2.27
N THR A 102 8.52 -11.61 -2.38
CA THR A 102 9.85 -11.31 -1.83
C THR A 102 10.91 -11.37 -2.92
N ASP A 103 12.17 -11.21 -2.53
CA ASP A 103 13.36 -11.42 -3.38
C ASP A 103 13.46 -10.48 -4.59
N LEU A 104 12.69 -9.39 -4.59
CA LEU A 104 12.82 -8.30 -5.54
C LEU A 104 13.90 -7.32 -5.11
N SER A 105 14.66 -6.81 -6.09
CA SER A 105 15.53 -5.65 -5.85
C SER A 105 14.72 -4.43 -5.42
N ALA A 106 15.22 -3.64 -4.48
CA ALA A 106 14.58 -2.38 -4.09
C ALA A 106 14.47 -1.37 -5.27
N SER A 107 15.24 -1.55 -6.34
CA SER A 107 15.19 -0.75 -7.57
C SER A 107 14.37 -1.39 -8.70
N SER A 108 13.74 -2.54 -8.47
CA SER A 108 12.91 -3.21 -9.48
C SER A 108 11.66 -2.39 -9.80
N ARG A 109 11.06 -2.57 -10.98
CA ARG A 109 9.87 -1.78 -11.36
C ARG A 109 8.72 -2.05 -10.42
N VAL A 110 8.52 -3.30 -10.01
CA VAL A 110 7.48 -3.69 -9.04
C VAL A 110 7.66 -3.00 -7.68
N MET A 111 8.90 -2.70 -7.28
CA MET A 111 9.21 -1.95 -6.06
C MET A 111 9.11 -0.42 -6.21
N GLN A 112 9.04 0.10 -7.44
CA GLN A 112 9.07 1.54 -7.74
C GLN A 112 7.73 2.09 -8.26
N GLU A 113 6.90 1.26 -8.89
CA GLU A 113 5.66 1.64 -9.54
C GLU A 113 4.42 1.24 -8.72
N GLU A 114 3.33 2.01 -8.85
CA GLU A 114 2.08 1.74 -8.14
C GLU A 114 1.22 0.68 -8.85
N ILE A 115 1.15 -0.52 -8.26
CA ILE A 115 0.33 -1.64 -8.74
C ILE A 115 -1.17 -1.35 -8.51
N PHE A 116 -1.52 -0.84 -7.32
CA PHE A 116 -2.89 -0.53 -6.88
C PHE A 116 -3.84 -1.75 -6.86
N GLY A 117 -3.31 -2.90 -6.42
CA GLY A 117 -4.07 -4.15 -6.24
C GLY A 117 -3.74 -4.83 -4.91
N PRO A 118 -4.28 -6.04 -4.65
CA PRO A 118 -4.00 -6.82 -3.44
C PRO A 118 -2.61 -7.48 -3.49
N VAL A 119 -1.57 -6.70 -3.76
CA VAL A 119 -0.18 -7.15 -3.88
C VAL A 119 0.69 -6.38 -2.89
N VAL A 120 1.52 -7.09 -2.15
CA VAL A 120 2.52 -6.51 -1.26
C VAL A 120 3.89 -7.13 -1.50
N THR A 121 4.92 -6.31 -1.41
CA THR A 121 6.32 -6.76 -1.41
C THR A 121 6.89 -6.72 0.00
N VAL A 122 7.74 -7.67 0.35
CA VAL A 122 8.41 -7.73 1.67
C VAL A 122 9.93 -7.80 1.49
N TYR A 123 10.63 -6.81 2.02
CA TYR A 123 12.07 -6.62 1.82
C TYR A 123 12.80 -6.49 3.17
N PRO A 124 13.91 -7.22 3.41
CA PRO A 124 14.65 -7.15 4.66
C PRO A 124 15.54 -5.90 4.74
N PHE A 125 15.78 -5.37 5.94
CA PHE A 125 16.81 -4.36 6.20
C PHE A 125 17.59 -4.68 7.48
N ASP A 126 18.81 -4.18 7.61
CA ASP A 126 19.70 -4.42 8.74
C ASP A 126 19.70 -3.26 9.75
N THR A 127 19.67 -2.02 9.26
CA THR A 127 19.81 -0.81 10.09
C THR A 127 18.66 0.17 9.97
N GLU A 128 18.50 1.02 10.98
CA GLU A 128 17.53 2.13 10.97
C GLU A 128 17.76 3.08 9.79
N ASP A 129 19.03 3.39 9.48
CA ASP A 129 19.40 4.26 8.37
C ASP A 129 19.04 3.65 7.01
N GLU A 130 19.32 2.37 6.83
CA GLU A 130 18.95 1.64 5.62
C GLU A 130 17.43 1.61 5.43
N ALA A 131 16.65 1.35 6.49
CA ALA A 131 15.19 1.36 6.42
C ALA A 131 14.65 2.73 5.94
N VAL A 132 15.22 3.82 6.44
CA VAL A 132 14.86 5.19 6.02
C VAL A 132 15.24 5.44 4.57
N VAL A 133 16.42 4.98 4.13
CA VAL A 133 16.86 5.08 2.72
C VAL A 133 15.91 4.30 1.81
N LEU A 134 15.59 3.06 2.16
CA LEU A 134 14.66 2.21 1.41
C LEU A 134 13.25 2.82 1.32
N ALA A 135 12.70 3.30 2.44
CA ALA A 135 11.40 3.96 2.47
C ALA A 135 11.37 5.20 1.55
N ASN A 136 12.45 5.97 1.55
CA ASN A 136 12.61 7.17 0.74
C ASN A 136 12.97 6.89 -0.74
N ASN A 137 13.44 5.68 -1.06
CA ASN A 137 13.78 5.24 -2.41
C ASN A 137 12.51 4.92 -3.22
N SER A 138 11.76 5.97 -3.54
CA SER A 138 10.57 5.95 -4.38
C SER A 138 10.35 7.36 -4.94
N PRO A 139 9.81 7.49 -6.17
CA PRO A 139 9.34 8.78 -6.68
C PRO A 139 8.16 9.34 -5.86
N TYR A 140 7.49 8.49 -5.08
CA TYR A 140 6.31 8.82 -4.29
C TYR A 140 6.66 9.15 -2.82
N GLY A 141 5.70 9.79 -2.15
CA GLY A 141 5.82 10.25 -0.76
C GLY A 141 4.45 10.57 -0.15
N LEU A 142 3.45 9.71 -0.33
CA LEU A 142 2.11 9.95 0.21
C LEU A 142 2.05 9.67 1.71
N ALA A 143 2.18 8.39 2.09
CA ALA A 143 2.11 7.97 3.48
C ALA A 143 3.09 6.85 3.82
N CYS A 144 3.38 6.69 5.12
CA CYS A 144 4.24 5.64 5.66
C CYS A 144 3.75 5.20 7.05
N CYS A 145 4.06 3.95 7.45
CA CYS A 145 3.87 3.44 8.80
C CYS A 145 5.22 3.02 9.38
N VAL A 146 5.50 3.41 10.62
CA VAL A 146 6.64 2.95 11.40
C VAL A 146 6.14 2.11 12.57
N TRP A 147 6.61 0.86 12.66
CA TRP A 147 6.25 -0.07 13.74
C TRP A 147 7.46 -0.31 14.64
N THR A 148 7.42 0.20 15.88
CA THR A 148 8.47 0.01 16.88
C THR A 148 7.99 0.38 18.28
N GLU A 149 8.45 -0.35 19.29
CA GLU A 149 8.22 -0.01 20.70
C GLU A 149 9.17 1.11 21.20
N ASN A 150 10.24 1.41 20.44
CA ASN A 150 11.18 2.45 20.82
C ASN A 150 10.70 3.82 20.32
N GLY A 151 10.11 4.62 21.22
CA GLY A 151 9.59 5.95 20.89
C GLY A 151 10.62 6.92 20.29
N ARG A 152 11.91 6.81 20.68
CA ARG A 152 12.98 7.62 20.08
C ARG A 152 13.27 7.21 18.64
N ARG A 153 13.29 5.90 18.35
CA ARG A 153 13.42 5.38 16.99
C ARG A 153 12.23 5.79 16.14
N ALA A 154 11.00 5.63 16.66
CA ALA A 154 9.78 6.04 15.96
C ALA A 154 9.87 7.49 15.48
N ARG A 155 10.22 8.41 16.40
CA ARG A 155 10.38 9.83 16.08
C ARG A 155 11.49 10.08 15.05
N ARG A 156 12.70 9.55 15.26
CA ARG A 156 13.82 9.74 14.32
C ARG A 156 13.51 9.22 12.92
N CYS A 157 12.87 8.05 12.80
CA CYS A 157 12.44 7.53 11.51
C CYS A 157 11.38 8.44 10.88
N ALA A 158 10.33 8.79 11.63
CA ALA A 158 9.23 9.61 11.13
C ALA A 158 9.68 10.98 10.61
N GLU A 159 10.60 11.64 11.31
CA GLU A 159 11.16 12.94 10.90
C GLU A 159 12.00 12.85 9.61
N ARG A 160 12.60 11.68 9.31
CA ARG A 160 13.48 11.49 8.15
C ARG A 160 12.78 10.88 6.93
N ILE A 161 11.61 10.27 7.12
CA ILE A 161 10.81 9.72 6.04
C ILE A 161 10.12 10.85 5.27
N LYS A 162 10.34 10.90 3.96
CA LYS A 162 9.77 11.88 3.04
C LYS A 162 8.39 11.44 2.58
N ALA A 163 7.44 11.44 3.51
CA ALA A 163 6.02 11.21 3.25
C ALA A 163 5.18 12.30 3.92
N GLY A 164 4.06 12.67 3.30
CA GLY A 164 3.19 13.70 3.87
C GLY A 164 2.37 13.25 5.07
N TYR A 165 2.21 11.93 5.28
CA TYR A 165 1.56 11.36 6.45
C TYR A 165 2.38 10.18 6.99
N VAL A 166 2.79 10.23 8.26
CA VAL A 166 3.52 9.12 8.90
C VAL A 166 2.77 8.66 10.13
N TRP A 167 2.27 7.42 10.10
CA TRP A 167 1.71 6.76 11.28
C TRP A 167 2.80 6.03 12.07
N VAL A 168 2.67 6.02 13.39
CA VAL A 168 3.51 5.24 14.30
C VAL A 168 2.63 4.25 15.04
N ASN A 169 2.90 2.95 14.90
CA ASN A 169 2.16 1.85 15.54
C ASN A 169 0.64 1.85 15.25
N CYS A 170 0.23 2.41 14.12
CA CYS A 170 -1.15 2.37 13.63
C CYS A 170 -1.16 2.51 12.10
N TRP A 171 -2.34 2.32 11.51
CA TRP A 171 -2.59 2.56 10.08
C TRP A 171 -4.02 3.05 9.88
N MET A 172 -4.21 3.95 8.91
CA MET A 172 -5.50 4.52 8.54
C MET A 172 -6.25 5.29 9.65
N VAL A 173 -5.58 5.66 10.75
CA VAL A 173 -6.17 6.59 11.72
C VAL A 173 -6.18 7.98 11.11
N ARG A 174 -7.36 8.58 10.95
CA ARG A 174 -7.56 9.86 10.27
C ARG A 174 -8.29 10.84 11.18
N ASP A 175 -7.69 12.02 11.34
CA ASP A 175 -8.34 13.22 11.86
C ASP A 175 -8.51 14.19 10.70
N LEU A 176 -9.74 14.63 10.44
CA LEU A 176 -10.07 15.51 9.31
C LEU A 176 -9.56 16.95 9.51
N THR A 177 -9.11 17.30 10.71
CA THR A 177 -8.51 18.60 11.02
C THR A 177 -7.00 18.64 10.71
N MET A 178 -6.37 17.47 10.58
CA MET A 178 -4.93 17.36 10.28
C MET A 178 -4.67 17.44 8.77
N PRO A 179 -3.50 17.97 8.35
CA PRO A 179 -3.15 18.04 6.94
C PRO A 179 -2.99 16.64 6.33
N PHE A 180 -3.48 16.49 5.11
CA PHE A 180 -3.34 15.30 4.30
C PHE A 180 -2.91 15.69 2.88
N GLY A 181 -1.96 14.94 2.32
CA GLY A 181 -1.43 15.19 0.99
C GLY A 181 -0.01 14.67 0.90
N GLY A 182 0.50 14.49 -0.32
CA GLY A 182 1.78 13.85 -0.56
C GLY A 182 2.98 14.79 -0.61
N MET A 183 4.16 14.20 -0.61
CA MET A 183 5.41 14.82 -1.07
C MET A 183 5.80 14.23 -2.44
N LYS A 184 6.78 14.86 -3.09
CA LYS A 184 7.31 14.41 -4.40
C LYS A 184 6.19 14.26 -5.43
N GLN A 185 6.13 13.14 -6.15
CA GLN A 185 5.10 12.89 -7.17
C GLN A 185 3.73 12.50 -6.59
N SER A 186 3.59 12.38 -5.26
CA SER A 186 2.31 12.01 -4.64
C SER A 186 1.35 13.19 -4.45
N GLY A 187 1.72 14.40 -4.86
CA GLY A 187 0.83 15.56 -4.87
C GLY A 187 1.51 16.86 -4.46
N LEU A 188 0.78 17.95 -4.66
CA LEU A 188 1.14 19.31 -4.29
C LEU A 188 0.04 19.89 -3.38
N GLY A 189 0.43 20.68 -2.38
CA GLY A 189 -0.51 21.25 -1.42
C GLY A 189 -0.97 20.25 -0.35
N ARG A 190 -1.93 20.66 0.49
CA ARG A 190 -2.50 19.86 1.57
C ARG A 190 -4.00 20.13 1.65
N GLU A 191 -4.75 19.06 1.91
CA GLU A 191 -6.16 19.11 2.28
C GLU A 191 -6.33 18.80 3.78
N GLY A 192 -7.51 19.04 4.32
CA GLY A 192 -7.83 18.82 5.74
C GLY A 192 -7.69 20.09 6.57
N GLY A 193 -8.66 20.31 7.47
CA GLY A 193 -8.71 21.48 8.36
C GLY A 193 -8.45 22.81 7.66
N GLU A 194 -7.54 23.58 8.25
CA GLU A 194 -7.13 24.91 7.79
C GLU A 194 -6.46 24.89 6.40
N PHE A 195 -5.78 23.80 6.04
CA PHE A 195 -5.05 23.69 4.77
C PHE A 195 -6.00 23.66 3.57
N SER A 196 -7.14 22.97 3.69
CA SER A 196 -8.21 23.06 2.70
C SER A 196 -8.80 24.47 2.64
N ARG A 197 -8.98 25.13 3.78
CA ARG A 197 -9.52 26.50 3.82
C ARG A 197 -8.66 27.45 2.98
N GLU A 198 -7.34 27.41 3.19
CA GLU A 198 -6.39 28.21 2.40
C GLU A 198 -6.46 27.86 0.91
N PHE A 199 -6.46 26.57 0.56
CA PHE A 199 -6.52 26.13 -0.83
C PHE A 199 -7.78 26.58 -1.58
N PHE A 200 -8.93 26.62 -0.90
CA PHE A 200 -10.21 27.07 -1.47
C PHE A 200 -10.49 28.57 -1.30
N THR A 201 -9.51 29.38 -0.85
CA THR A 201 -9.68 30.82 -0.62
C THR A 201 -8.89 31.64 -1.64
N GLU A 202 -9.55 32.60 -2.29
CA GLU A 202 -8.91 33.58 -3.18
C GLU A 202 -8.43 34.80 -2.37
N ALA A 203 -7.12 35.01 -2.26
CA ALA A 203 -6.55 36.16 -1.56
C ALA A 203 -6.64 37.42 -2.42
N LYS A 204 -7.18 38.53 -1.86
CA LYS A 204 -7.28 39.83 -2.53
C LYS A 204 -6.70 40.94 -1.67
N THR A 205 -5.75 41.69 -2.23
CA THR A 205 -5.24 42.92 -1.61
C THR A 205 -5.95 44.13 -2.20
N ILE A 206 -6.45 45.02 -1.35
CA ILE A 206 -6.99 46.32 -1.74
C ILE A 206 -6.15 47.39 -1.06
N CYS A 207 -5.51 48.24 -1.85
CA CYS A 207 -4.73 49.38 -1.37
C CYS A 207 -5.41 50.66 -1.85
N LEU A 208 -5.71 51.56 -0.91
CA LEU A 208 -6.22 52.90 -1.20
C LEU A 208 -5.06 53.88 -1.03
N ALA A 209 -4.83 54.69 -2.06
CA ALA A 209 -3.91 55.83 -1.98
C ALA A 209 -4.71 57.07 -1.58
N ASP A 210 -4.15 57.88 -0.68
CA ASP A 210 -4.68 59.21 -0.35
C ASP A 210 -4.44 60.20 -1.51
#